data_AF-X0T8K4-F1
#
_entry.id   AF-X0T8K4-F1
#
_cell.length_a   1.000
_cell.length_b   1.000
_cell.length_c   1.000
_cell.angle_alpha   90.00
_cell.angle_beta   90.00
_cell.angle_gamma   90.00
#
_symmetry.space_group_name_H-M   'P 1'
#
loop_
_entity.id
_entity.type
_entity.pdbx_description
1 polymer ?
#
loop_
_entity_poly.entity_id
_entity_poly.type
_entity_poly.pdbx_seq_one_letter_code
_entity_poly.pdbx_strand_id
1 'polypeptide(L)' 'RPEFALGWLTRRQQPAIGYLRAENRVLPEQLSGRWLRLTDDQRRRLAVLAHSLGRKALRDVAHIVTPDTILR' A
#
# COMPACT_ATOMS: atom_id res chain seq x y z
N ARG A 1 -21.02 18.67 13.11
CA ARG A 1 -21.07 17.19 13.09
C ARG A 1 -19.94 16.69 12.17
N PRO A 2 -18.77 16.34 12.73
CA PRO A 2 -17.52 16.05 12.00
C PRO A 2 -17.58 14.86 11.03
N GLU A 3 -18.56 13.97 11.18
CA GLU A 3 -18.78 12.79 10.34
C GLU A 3 -19.05 13.11 8.86
N PHE A 4 -19.65 14.27 8.56
CA PHE A 4 -19.90 14.70 7.17
C PHE A 4 -18.60 15.10 6.46
N ALA A 5 -17.67 15.75 7.17
CA ALA A 5 -16.38 16.17 6.62
C ALA A 5 -15.48 14.96 6.31
N LEU A 6 -15.44 13.97 7.21
CA LEU A 6 -14.71 12.72 7.02
C LEU A 6 -15.29 11.91 5.84
N GLY A 7 -16.63 11.84 5.73
CA GLY A 7 -17.30 11.17 4.62
C GLY A 7 -17.05 11.82 3.26
N TRP A 8 -17.02 13.15 3.19
CA TRP A 8 -16.68 13.89 1.95
C TRP A 8 -15.22 13.69 1.55
N LEU A 9 -14.29 13.81 2.50
CA LEU A 9 -12.86 13.63 2.24
C LEU A 9 -12.56 12.20 1.76
N THR A 10 -13.18 11.21 2.40
CA THR A 10 -13.05 9.80 2.01
C THR A 10 -13.54 9.58 0.58
N ARG A 11 -14.76 10.04 0.25
CA ARG A 11 -15.31 9.88 -1.11
C ARG A 11 -14.44 10.50 -2.20
N ARG A 12 -13.82 11.65 -1.93
CA ARG A 12 -12.94 12.31 -2.90
C ARG A 12 -11.63 11.53 -3.14
N GLN A 13 -11.15 10.81 -2.13
CA GLN A 13 -9.90 10.04 -2.21
C GLN A 13 -10.10 8.60 -2.73
N GLN A 14 -11.31 8.05 -2.65
CA GLN A 14 -11.58 6.67 -3.07
C GLN A 14 -11.18 6.33 -4.51
N PRO A 15 -11.41 7.19 -5.52
CA PRO A 15 -10.98 6.90 -6.89
C PRO A 15 -9.46 6.74 -7.01
N ALA A 16 -8.68 7.61 -6.35
CA ALA A 16 -7.22 7.56 -6.37
C ALA A 16 -6.69 6.29 -5.68
N ILE A 17 -7.27 5.94 -4.53
CA ILE A 17 -6.94 4.68 -3.83
C ILE A 17 -7.26 3.46 -4.70
N GLY A 18 -8.41 3.49 -5.39
CA GLY A 18 -8.81 2.43 -6.32
C GLY A 18 -7.82 2.26 -7.46
N TYR A 19 -7.41 3.36 -8.10
CA TYR A 19 -6.40 3.34 -9.16
C TYR A 19 -5.06 2.79 -8.67
N LEU A 20 -4.52 3.33 -7.56
CA LEU A 20 -3.23 2.90 -7.03
C LEU A 20 -3.23 1.43 -6.58
N ARG A 21 -4.38 0.91 -6.10
CA ARG A 21 -4.55 -0.52 -5.82
C ARG A 21 -4.49 -1.38 -7.09
N ALA A 22 -5.11 -0.92 -8.18
CA ALA A 22 -5.05 -1.61 -9.46
C ALA A 22 -3.62 -1.59 -10.01
N GLU A 23 -2.95 -0.44 -9.98
CA GLU A 23 -1.56 -0.31 -10.40
C GLU A 23 -0.63 -1.24 -9.59
N ASN A 24 -0.76 -1.25 -8.25
CA ASN A 24 0.01 -2.15 -7.40
C ASN A 24 -0.17 -3.65 -7.71
N ARG A 25 -1.32 -4.07 -8.25
CA ARG A 25 -1.58 -5.46 -8.68
C ARG A 25 -0.92 -5.80 -10.00
N VAL A 26 -0.86 -4.84 -10.93
CA VAL A 26 -0.25 -5.02 -12.25
C VAL A 26 1.28 -5.08 -12.15
N LEU A 27 1.88 -4.38 -11.18
CA LEU A 27 3.35 -4.34 -11.02
C LEU A 27 4.00 -5.73 -10.90
N PRO A 28 3.53 -6.68 -10.05
CA PRO A 28 4.04 -8.05 -10.03
C PRO A 28 3.98 -8.78 -11.38
N GLU A 29 2.93 -8.56 -12.17
CA GLU A 29 2.76 -9.18 -13.49
C GLU A 29 3.84 -8.68 -14.46
N GLN A 30 4.13 -7.38 -14.44
CA GLN A 30 5.19 -6.76 -15.24
C GLN A 30 6.59 -7.23 -14.82
N LEU A 31 6.78 -7.49 -13.54
CA LEU A 31 8.05 -8.01 -13.02
C LEU A 31 8.30 -9.48 -13.40
N SER A 32 7.37 -10.16 -14.09
CA SER A 32 7.51 -11.55 -14.56
C SER A 32 7.96 -12.51 -13.45
N GLY A 33 7.48 -12.31 -12.23
CA GLY A 33 7.86 -13.10 -11.05
C GLY A 33 9.25 -12.81 -10.49
N ARG A 34 9.96 -11.78 -10.99
CA ARG A 34 11.22 -11.32 -10.39
C ARG A 34 10.95 -10.56 -9.11
N TRP A 35 11.59 -11.00 -8.04
CA TRP A 35 11.59 -10.28 -6.77
C TRP A 35 12.31 -8.93 -6.93
N LEU A 36 11.61 -7.84 -6.60
CA LEU A 36 12.21 -6.52 -6.57
C LEU A 36 13.13 -6.41 -5.35
N ARG A 37 14.44 -6.23 -5.59
CA ARG A 37 15.39 -5.95 -4.51
C ARG A 37 15.26 -4.49 -4.10
N LEU A 38 14.56 -4.25 -3.01
CA LEU A 38 14.48 -2.92 -2.40
C LEU A 38 15.80 -2.55 -1.72
N THR A 39 16.22 -1.30 -1.87
CA THR A 39 17.30 -0.71 -1.08
C THR A 39 16.87 -0.50 0.37
N ASP A 40 17.82 -0.32 1.28
CA ASP A 40 17.52 -0.03 2.69
C ASP A 40 16.63 1.20 2.86
N ASP A 41 16.88 2.26 2.09
CA ASP A 41 16.07 3.48 2.13
C ASP A 41 14.65 3.28 1.60
N GLN A 42 14.47 2.41 0.60
CA GLN A 42 13.14 2.04 0.12
C GLN A 42 12.39 1.22 1.17
N ARG A 43 13.07 0.24 1.79
CA ARG A 43 12.50 -0.57 2.88
C ARG A 43 12.09 0.30 4.06
N ARG A 44 12.95 1.21 4.51
CA ARG A 44 12.68 2.10 5.66
C ARG A 44 11.46 2.98 5.41
N ARG A 45 11.35 3.57 4.22
CA ARG A 45 10.19 4.38 3.83
C ARG A 45 8.89 3.57 3.84
N LEU A 46 8.92 2.36 3.30
CA LEU A 46 7.76 1.47 3.30
C LEU A 46 7.38 1.00 4.70
N ALA A 47 8.35 0.70 5.58
CA ALA A 47 8.10 0.27 6.95
C ALA A 47 7.36 1.34 7.78
N VAL A 48 7.77 2.61 7.68
CA VAL A 48 7.10 3.72 8.38
C VAL A 48 5.61 3.81 7.99
N LEU A 49 5.32 3.74 6.69
CA LEU A 49 3.94 3.76 6.20
C LEU A 49 3.18 2.48 6.58
N ALA A 50 3.84 1.32 6.52
CA ALA A 50 3.28 0.03 6.86
C ALA A 50 2.81 -0.04 8.33
N HIS A 51 3.58 0.52 9.27
CA HIS A 51 3.17 0.58 10.67
C HIS A 51 1.87 1.36 10.88
N SER A 52 1.66 2.45 10.14
CA SER A 52 0.42 3.24 10.23
C SER A 52 -0.81 2.51 9.67
N LEU A 53 -0.62 1.64 8.66
CA LEU A 53 -1.69 0.88 8.03
C LEU A 53 -2.05 -0.40 8.80
N GLY A 54 -1.07 -1.03 9.43
CA GLY A 54 -1.23 -2.30 10.12
C GLY A 54 -1.36 -3.50 9.16
N ARG A 55 -1.20 -4.70 9.72
CA ARG A 55 -1.08 -5.95 8.95
C ARG A 55 -2.28 -6.26 8.07
N LYS A 56 -3.51 -5.99 8.54
CA LYS A 56 -4.73 -6.30 7.79
C LYS A 56 -4.84 -5.47 6.52
N ALA A 57 -4.68 -4.14 6.62
CA ALA A 57 -4.77 -3.26 5.47
C ALA A 57 -3.63 -3.48 4.48
N LEU A 58 -2.43 -3.83 4.97
CA LEU A 58 -1.29 -4.16 4.10
C LEU A 58 -1.55 -5.35 3.19
N ARG A 59 -2.34 -6.36 3.61
CA ARG A 59 -2.69 -7.49 2.74
C ARG A 59 -3.48 -7.06 1.50
N ASP A 60 -4.20 -5.94 1.57
CA ASP A 60 -5.02 -5.45 0.46
C ASP A 60 -4.22 -4.62 -0.55
N VAL A 61 -3.04 -4.11 -0.15
CA VAL A 61 -2.26 -3.15 -0.95
C VAL A 61 -0.83 -3.60 -1.26
N ALA A 62 -0.21 -4.41 -0.41
CA ALA A 62 1.17 -4.85 -0.55
C ALA A 62 1.25 -6.10 -1.44
N HIS A 63 1.77 -5.92 -2.65
CA HIS A 63 1.91 -7.00 -3.65
C HIS A 63 3.37 -7.33 -4.00
N ILE A 64 4.32 -6.44 -3.67
CA ILE A 64 5.76 -6.62 -3.96
C ILE A 64 6.51 -7.15 -2.73
N VAL A 65 6.13 -6.72 -1.53
CA VAL A 65 6.71 -7.17 -0.26
C VAL A 65 5.61 -7.71 0.64
N THR A 66 5.88 -8.80 1.36
CA THR A 66 4.88 -9.36 2.28
C THR A 66 4.77 -8.48 3.54
N PRO A 67 3.58 -8.36 4.15
CA PRO A 67 3.40 -7.63 5.40
C PRO A 67 4.37 -8.09 6.50
N ASP A 68 4.66 -9.40 6.57
CA ASP A 68 5.60 -9.97 7.54
C ASP A 68 7.06 -9.59 7.28
N THR A 69 7.42 -9.30 6.03
CA THR A 69 8.78 -8.82 5.68
C THR A 69 8.97 -7.35 6.06
N ILE A 70 7.93 -6.52 5.89
CA ILE A 70 8.04 -5.06 6.04
C ILE A 70 7.72 -4.55 7.45
N LEU A 71 7.00 -5.34 8.26
CA LEU A 71 6.63 -5.00 9.64
C LEU A 71 7.54 -5.65 10.69
N ARG A 72 8.66 -6.26 10.28
CA ARG A 72 9.61 -6.87 11.20
C ARG A 72 10.34 -5.83 12.05
#